data_AF-A0A9J6BBK9-F1
#
_entry.id   AF-A0A9J6BBK9-F1
#
_cell.length_a   1.000
_cell.length_b   1.000
_cell.length_c   1.000
_cell.angle_alpha   90.00
_cell.angle_beta   90.00
_cell.angle_gamma   90.00
#
_symmetry.space_group_name_H-M   'P 1'
#
loop_
_entity.id
_entity.type
_entity.pdbx_description
1 polymer ?
#
loop_
_entity_poly.entity_id
_entity_poly.type
_entity_poly.pdbx_seq_one_letter_code
_entity_poly.pdbx_strand_id
1 'polypeptide(L)' 'MCLFFHKQVFIFTAFKITTASKKECNQICPDDCSFICKYKQCGHCYQFCNECLAELYECEHEIKFVRTVEEECPEKCKQN' A
#
# COMPACT_ATOMS: atom_id res chain seq x y z
N MET A 1 -9.88 -16.39 4.74
CA MET A 1 -8.69 -17.21 5.06
C MET A 1 -7.51 -16.65 4.29
N CYS A 2 -6.61 -15.92 4.96
CA CYS A 2 -5.32 -15.55 4.38
C CYS A 2 -4.35 -16.70 4.70
N LEU A 3 -3.94 -17.44 3.67
CA LEU A 3 -3.13 -18.64 3.85
C LEU A 3 -1.69 -18.24 4.23
N PHE A 4 -1.31 -18.64 5.45
CA PHE A 4 0.08 -18.73 5.88
C PHE A 4 0.75 -19.87 5.13
N PHE A 5 1.79 -19.57 4.35
CA PHE A 5 2.67 -20.60 3.81
C PHE A 5 3.73 -20.95 4.85
N HIS A 6 3.60 -22.15 5.43
CA HIS A 6 4.60 -22.78 6.27
C HIS A 6 5.09 -24.06 5.57
N LYS A 7 6.33 -24.08 5.07
CA LYS A 7 7.15 -25.31 5.08
C LYS A 7 8.64 -25.04 4.81
N GLN A 8 9.45 -25.57 5.72
CA GLN A 8 10.90 -25.47 5.86
C GLN A 8 11.67 -26.23 4.77
N VAL A 9 12.82 -25.69 4.31
CA VAL A 9 13.92 -26.46 3.70
C VAL A 9 15.27 -25.83 4.10
N PHE A 10 16.01 -26.52 4.99
CA PHE A 10 17.41 -26.23 5.33
C PHE A 10 18.32 -26.88 4.27
N ILE A 11 18.96 -26.10 3.41
CA ILE A 11 20.04 -26.57 2.53
C ILE A 11 21.22 -25.60 2.66
N PHE A 12 22.38 -26.14 3.07
CA PHE A 12 23.67 -25.46 3.10
C PHE A 12 24.20 -25.24 1.68
N THR A 13 23.79 -24.15 1.03
CA THR A 13 24.43 -23.63 -0.17
C THR A 13 24.54 -22.12 -0.02
N ALA A 14 25.69 -21.55 -0.44
CA ALA A 14 26.07 -20.15 -0.21
C ALA A 14 24.87 -19.20 -0.29
N PHE A 15 24.42 -18.72 0.88
CA PHE A 15 23.28 -17.83 1.02
C PHE A 15 23.67 -16.53 0.31
N LYS A 16 23.23 -16.37 -0.95
CA LYS A 16 23.20 -15.06 -1.58
C LYS A 16 22.27 -14.23 -0.71
N ILE A 17 22.87 -13.42 0.16
CA ILE A 17 22.18 -12.36 0.89
C ILE A 17 21.73 -11.41 -0.22
N THR A 18 20.55 -11.67 -0.78
CA THR A 18 19.81 -10.64 -1.50
C THR A 18 19.46 -9.64 -0.44
N THR A 19 20.27 -8.59 -0.33
CA THR A 19 19.88 -7.38 0.38
C THR A 19 18.56 -6.98 -0.26
N ALA A 20 17.45 -7.24 0.44
CA ALA A 20 16.18 -6.61 0.13
C ALA A 20 16.48 -5.12 0.23
N SER A 21 16.75 -4.50 -0.92
CA SER A 21 16.91 -3.06 -1.03
C SER A 21 15.62 -2.52 -0.45
N LYS A 22 15.70 -1.95 0.75
CA LYS A 22 14.57 -1.29 1.42
C LYS A 22 14.07 -0.31 0.36
N LYS A 23 12.92 -0.61 -0.23
CA LYS A 23 12.41 0.15 -1.37
C LYS A 23 12.30 1.58 -0.88
N GLU A 24 13.18 2.46 -1.36
CA GLU A 24 13.21 3.83 -0.88
C GLU A 24 11.99 4.54 -1.47
N CYS A 25 10.95 4.64 -0.66
CA CYS A 25 9.74 5.38 -0.98
C CYS A 25 9.99 6.88 -0.76
N ASN A 26 10.97 7.43 -1.49
CA ASN A 26 11.37 8.83 -1.38
C ASN A 26 10.55 9.67 -2.37
N GLN A 27 9.26 9.89 -2.05
CA GLN A 27 8.37 10.72 -2.85
C GLN A 27 7.99 11.99 -2.06
N ILE A 28 8.24 13.16 -2.65
CA ILE A 28 7.82 14.45 -2.11
C ILE A 28 6.46 14.80 -2.73
N CYS A 29 5.46 15.01 -1.90
CA CYS A 29 4.11 15.35 -2.34
C CYS A 29 3.81 16.84 -2.15
N PRO A 30 3.06 17.45 -3.08
CA PRO A 30 2.58 18.81 -2.88
C PRO A 30 1.60 18.87 -1.71
N ASP A 31 1.56 20.01 -1.02
CA ASP A 31 0.62 20.29 0.07
C ASP A 31 -0.83 20.56 -0.41
N ASP A 32 -1.05 20.57 -1.73
CA ASP A 32 -2.38 20.69 -2.30
C ASP A 32 -3.23 19.45 -1.94
N CYS A 33 -4.32 19.69 -1.22
CA CYS A 33 -5.19 18.64 -0.70
C CYS A 33 -6.53 18.65 -1.46
N SER A 34 -6.62 17.76 -2.44
CA SER A 34 -7.86 17.37 -3.10
C SER A 34 -8.18 15.93 -2.70
N PHE A 35 -9.02 15.78 -1.68
CA PHE A 35 -9.34 14.48 -1.10
C PHE A 35 -9.75 13.45 -2.16
N ILE A 36 -9.07 12.31 -2.17
CA ILE A 36 -9.38 11.15 -2.99
C ILE A 36 -9.63 9.93 -2.11
N CYS A 37 -10.40 8.97 -2.63
CA CYS A 37 -10.54 7.67 -2.00
C CYS A 37 -9.89 6.56 -2.80
N LYS A 38 -9.27 5.65 -2.05
CA LYS A 38 -8.62 4.46 -2.58
C LYS A 38 -9.09 3.26 -1.76
N TYR A 39 -9.33 2.14 -2.43
CA TYR A 39 -9.81 0.92 -1.77
C TYR A 39 -8.73 -0.14 -1.79
N LYS A 40 -8.51 -0.79 -0.66
CA LYS A 40 -7.69 -2.00 -0.60
C LYS A 40 -8.53 -3.19 -1.04
N GLN A 41 -7.87 -4.20 -1.61
CA GLN A 41 -8.47 -5.53 -1.74
C GLN A 41 -8.98 -5.96 -0.36
N CYS A 42 -10.25 -6.40 -0.28
CA CYS A 42 -11.06 -6.64 0.93
C CYS A 42 -12.02 -5.51 1.36
N GLY A 43 -12.17 -4.43 0.59
CA GLY A 43 -13.25 -3.45 0.80
C GLY A 43 -13.00 -2.42 1.91
N HIS A 44 -11.78 -2.40 2.45
CA HIS A 44 -11.30 -1.32 3.32
C HIS A 44 -10.91 -0.14 2.44
N CYS A 45 -11.45 1.04 2.71
CA CYS A 45 -11.10 2.26 2.00
C CYS A 45 -10.31 3.22 2.88
N TYR A 46 -9.53 4.06 2.21
CA TYR A 46 -8.69 5.08 2.81
C TYR A 46 -8.93 6.38 2.03
N GLN A 47 -9.00 7.48 2.77
CA GLN A 47 -9.01 8.83 2.20
C GLN A 47 -7.59 9.40 2.25
N PHE A 48 -7.15 9.96 1.13
CA PHE A 48 -5.86 10.62 1.00
C PHE A 48 -6.05 12.05 0.52
N CYS A 49 -5.19 12.97 0.97
CA CYS A 49 -5.23 14.36 0.51
C CYS A 49 -4.95 14.48 -0.99
N ASN A 50 -4.18 13.57 -1.59
CA ASN A 50 -3.92 13.55 -3.02
C ASN A 50 -3.39 12.17 -3.45
N GLU A 51 -3.24 11.96 -4.77
CA GLU A 51 -2.76 10.70 -5.34
C GLU A 51 -1.31 10.42 -4.96
N CYS A 52 -0.47 11.45 -4.84
CA CYS A 52 0.92 11.29 -4.45
C CYS A 52 1.07 10.67 -3.05
N LEU A 53 0.26 11.12 -2.08
CA LEU A 53 0.27 10.56 -0.72
C LEU A 53 -0.28 9.12 -0.69
N ALA A 54 -1.25 8.81 -1.56
CA ALA A 54 -1.74 7.44 -1.70
C ALA A 54 -0.66 6.49 -2.23
N GLU A 55 0.08 6.90 -3.26
CA GLU A 55 1.19 6.11 -3.84
C GLU A 55 2.37 5.96 -2.88
N LEU A 56 2.68 7.02 -2.13
CA LEU A 56 3.69 6.96 -1.08
C LEU A 56 3.29 5.91 -0.03
N TYR A 57 2.04 5.95 0.43
CA TYR A 57 1.51 4.98 1.38
C TYR A 57 1.49 3.54 0.81
N GLU A 58 1.14 3.35 -0.47
CA GLU A 58 1.25 2.06 -1.15
C GLU A 58 2.69 1.52 -1.13
N CYS A 59 3.65 2.39 -1.37
CA CYS A 59 5.07 2.05 -1.36
C CYS A 59 5.54 1.68 0.06
N GLU A 60 5.25 2.52 1.06
CA GLU A 60 5.72 2.36 2.45
C GLU A 60 5.12 1.13 3.14
N HIS A 61 3.85 0.83 2.85
CA HIS A 61 3.12 -0.27 3.49
C HIS A 61 3.06 -1.55 2.63
N GLU A 62 3.70 -1.54 1.46
CA GLU A 62 3.68 -2.64 0.49
C GLU A 62 2.25 -3.13 0.17
N ILE A 63 1.30 -2.19 0.13
CA ILE A 63 -0.08 -2.44 -0.24
C ILE A 63 -0.37 -1.93 -1.64
N LYS A 64 -1.41 -2.47 -2.26
CA LYS A 64 -1.96 -1.95 -3.52
C LYS A 64 -3.40 -1.56 -3.33
N PHE A 65 -3.73 -0.34 -3.67
CA PHE A 65 -5.10 0.07 -3.81
C PHE A 65 -5.63 -0.32 -5.20
N VAL A 66 -6.92 -0.60 -5.24
CA VAL A 66 -7.69 -0.73 -6.46
C VAL A 66 -8.26 0.66 -6.74
N ARG A 67 -7.96 1.18 -7.93
CA ARG A 67 -8.57 2.41 -8.42
C ARG A 67 -10.08 2.20 -8.48
N THR A 68 -10.84 3.04 -7.79
CA THR A 68 -12.29 3.08 -7.94
C THR A 68 -12.68 4.30 -8.75
N VAL A 69 -13.76 4.15 -9.51
CA VAL A 69 -14.39 5.20 -10.33
C VAL A 69 -15.68 5.64 -9.63
N GLU A 70 -15.74 5.52 -8.30
CA GLU A 70 -16.89 6.04 -7.56
C GLU A 70 -16.77 7.57 -7.51
N GLU A 71 -17.86 8.25 -7.86
CA GLU A 71 -17.93 9.71 -7.91
C GLU A 71 -17.76 10.33 -6.51
N GLU A 72 -18.03 9.55 -5.45
CA GLU A 72 -17.95 10.01 -4.06
C GLU A 72 -17.33 8.96 -3.13
N CYS A 73 -16.49 9.45 -2.22
CA CYS A 73 -15.94 8.70 -1.08
C CYS A 73 -17.06 8.30 -0.10
N PRO A 74 -17.27 7.00 0.19
CA PRO A 74 -18.23 6.61 1.22
C PRO A 74 -17.84 7.14 2.59
N GLU A 75 -18.82 7.37 3.47
CA GLU A 75 -18.58 7.93 4.82
C GLU A 75 -17.63 7.08 5.66
N LYS A 76 -17.67 5.76 5.51
CA LYS A 76 -16.74 4.81 6.16
C LYS A 76 -15.26 5.04 5.79
N CYS A 77 -14.98 5.82 4.75
CA CYS A 77 -13.64 6.15 4.27
C CYS A 77 -13.15 7.51 4.76
N LYS A 78 -14.05 8.36 5.27
CA LYS A 78 -13.71 9.66 5.83
C LYS A 78 -13.10 9.41 7.20
N GLN A 79 -11.78 9.47 7.29
CA GLN A 79 -11.10 9.38 8.58
C GLN A 79 -11.32 10.71 9.29
N ASN A 80 -12.12 10.67 10.36
CA ASN A 80 -12.46 11.83 11.18
C ASN A 80 -11.22 12.49 11.81
#